data_AF-A0AAW9DW20-F1
#
_entry.id   AF-A0AAW9DW20-F1
#
_cell.length_a   1.000
_cell.length_b   1.000
_cell.length_c   1.000
_cell.angle_alpha   90.00
_cell.angle_beta   90.00
_cell.angle_gamma   90.00
#
_symmetry.space_group_name_H-M   'P 1'
#
loop_
_entity.id
_entity.type
_entity.pdbx_description
1 polymer ?
#
loop_
_entity_poly.entity_id
_entity_poly.type
_entity_poly.pdbx_seq_one_letter_code
_entity_poly.pdbx_strand_id
1 'polypeptide(L)'
;MSIEKLTQQPLTIGVELPLDNDWSTSGQLKRQRDGRPFGVPDMSEHAERIKLADTLGFRAAWIRDVPLYDPQFGDAANVFEAFTYLGYLSSLTQNILLGTAAVVLPLRQPWLVRKAAATVQALSGDRLLLGIASGDRPVEYPLFGEDYASRGERFRHGVSVLKGETDRQLEPGLELLPAKPTPPLLVAGLAQQTAQWVGSNMDGWLAYPGQPDEHVSRVKLWRRVAGEKPYISFIHLDLQDDANAPIQRHRFGISSGRHGLIQELNAMRDAGVNHIGLHFRRNQRPLAETMQEIGELVLPAFHY
;
A
#
# COMPACT_ATOMS: atom_id res chain seq x y z
N MET A 1 -7.32 -17.25 -3.46
CA MET A 1 -7.02 -15.98 -4.19
C MET A 1 -5.98 -15.15 -3.43
N SER A 2 -5.27 -14.21 -4.06
CA SER A 2 -4.21 -13.40 -3.42
C SER A 2 -4.66 -12.69 -2.13
N ILE A 3 -5.91 -12.27 -2.05
CA ILE A 3 -6.47 -11.59 -0.88
C ILE A 3 -6.60 -12.49 0.35
N GLU A 4 -6.80 -13.80 0.18
CA GLU A 4 -6.86 -14.75 1.31
C GLU A 4 -5.53 -14.84 2.04
N LYS A 5 -4.41 -14.63 1.33
CA LYS A 5 -3.08 -14.57 1.97
C LYS A 5 -2.96 -13.42 2.98
N LEU A 6 -3.84 -12.41 2.95
CA LEU A 6 -3.92 -11.34 3.95
C LEU A 6 -4.82 -11.69 5.15
N THR A 7 -5.71 -12.68 5.02
CA THR A 7 -6.72 -13.02 6.03
C THR A 7 -6.56 -14.42 6.65
N GLN A 8 -5.63 -15.24 6.14
CA GLN A 8 -5.33 -16.59 6.62
C GLN A 8 -4.80 -16.66 8.07
N GLN A 9 -4.24 -15.55 8.58
CA GLN A 9 -3.73 -15.40 9.93
C GLN A 9 -4.41 -14.18 10.55
N PRO A 10 -4.56 -14.12 11.88
CA PRO A 10 -5.37 -13.08 12.49
C PRO A 10 -4.80 -11.67 12.22
N LEU A 11 -3.49 -11.55 11.96
CA LEU A 11 -2.85 -10.37 11.37
C LEU A 11 -1.64 -10.81 10.53
N THR A 12 -1.46 -10.20 9.35
CA THR A 12 -0.25 -10.34 8.53
C THR A 12 0.53 -9.02 8.44
N ILE A 13 1.83 -9.11 8.19
CA ILE A 13 2.74 -7.95 8.17
C ILE A 13 3.37 -7.84 6.78
N GLY A 14 3.35 -6.62 6.24
CA GLY A 14 3.96 -6.25 4.97
C GLY A 14 4.87 -5.04 5.11
N VAL A 15 5.27 -4.49 3.97
CA VAL A 15 6.09 -3.28 3.88
C VAL A 15 5.43 -2.26 2.97
N GLU A 16 5.59 -0.99 3.28
CA GLU A 16 5.18 0.13 2.43
C GLU A 16 6.42 0.79 1.82
N LEU A 17 6.38 1.00 0.51
CA LEU A 17 7.45 1.63 -0.25
C LEU A 17 7.40 3.17 -0.13
N PRO A 18 8.55 3.85 -0.27
CA PRO A 18 9.87 3.32 -0.58
C PRO A 18 10.48 2.55 0.60
N LEU A 19 11.23 1.47 0.29
CA LEU A 19 12.10 0.82 1.26
C LEU A 19 13.35 1.68 1.41
N ASP A 20 13.19 2.85 2.03
CA ASP A 20 14.24 3.82 2.31
C ASP A 20 13.93 4.54 3.62
N ASN A 21 14.96 5.14 4.23
CA ASN A 21 14.87 5.88 5.48
C ASN A 21 15.35 7.33 5.36
N ASP A 22 15.00 8.01 4.25
CA ASP A 22 15.40 9.40 3.96
C ASP A 22 14.91 10.45 4.97
N TRP A 23 13.96 10.13 5.86
CA TRP A 23 13.54 11.02 6.95
C TRP A 23 14.32 10.82 8.25
N SER A 24 15.19 9.80 8.34
CA SER A 24 16.14 9.62 9.43
C SER A 24 17.21 10.73 9.44
N THR A 25 17.92 10.89 10.56
CA THR A 25 19.00 11.89 10.65
C THR A 25 20.08 11.64 9.59
N SER A 26 20.54 10.39 9.43
CA SER A 26 21.53 10.01 8.42
C SER A 26 20.98 10.13 6.99
N GLY A 27 19.72 9.74 6.79
CA GLY A 27 19.01 9.87 5.52
C GLY A 27 18.88 11.31 5.04
N GLN A 28 18.58 12.24 5.95
CA GLN A 28 18.50 13.68 5.64
C GLN A 28 19.87 14.26 5.27
N LEU A 29 20.95 13.86 5.96
CA LEU A 29 22.31 14.27 5.62
C LEU A 29 22.74 13.73 4.25
N LYS A 30 22.45 12.45 3.97
CA LYS A 30 22.68 11.83 2.66
C LYS A 30 21.92 12.59 1.56
N ARG A 31 20.62 12.84 1.77
CA ARG A 31 19.78 13.61 0.85
C ARG A 31 20.37 14.99 0.53
N GLN A 32 20.80 15.75 1.55
CA GLN A 32 21.40 17.08 1.35
C GLN A 32 22.70 17.00 0.55
N ARG A 33 23.58 16.04 0.88
CA ARG A 33 24.82 15.81 0.14
C ARG A 33 24.58 15.45 -1.32
N ASP A 34 23.57 14.63 -1.58
CA ASP A 34 23.21 14.18 -2.93
C ASP A 34 22.36 15.23 -3.70
N GLY A 35 22.04 16.38 -3.10
CA GLY A 35 21.24 17.44 -3.73
C GLY A 35 19.78 17.07 -3.98
N ARG A 36 19.24 16.05 -3.29
CA ARG A 36 17.86 15.59 -3.50
C ARG A 36 16.83 16.49 -2.79
N PRO A 37 15.67 16.80 -3.41
CA PRO A 37 14.58 17.50 -2.72
C PRO A 37 14.08 16.75 -1.48
N PHE A 38 13.50 17.47 -0.51
CA PHE A 38 12.88 16.84 0.65
C PHE A 38 11.77 15.87 0.23
N GLY A 39 11.67 14.72 0.87
CA GLY A 39 10.64 13.74 0.53
C GLY A 39 10.90 12.93 -0.75
N VAL A 40 12.06 13.10 -1.40
CA VAL A 40 12.51 12.24 -2.51
C VAL A 40 13.46 11.16 -1.96
N PRO A 41 13.04 9.87 -1.93
CA PRO A 41 13.84 8.80 -1.37
C PRO A 41 15.08 8.49 -2.21
N ASP A 42 16.01 7.75 -1.62
CA ASP A 42 17.09 7.11 -2.36
C ASP A 42 16.62 5.76 -2.88
N MET A 43 16.56 5.63 -4.21
CA MET A 43 16.12 4.41 -4.86
C MET A 43 17.27 3.47 -5.24
N SER A 44 18.52 3.76 -4.87
CA SER A 44 19.69 2.95 -5.29
C SER A 44 19.67 1.50 -4.78
N GLU A 45 19.08 1.24 -3.62
CA GLU A 45 19.04 -0.09 -2.98
C GLU A 45 17.67 -0.77 -3.06
N HIS A 46 16.69 -0.16 -3.73
CA HIS A 46 15.29 -0.62 -3.71
C HIS A 46 15.11 -2.07 -4.18
N ALA A 47 15.90 -2.51 -5.18
CA ALA A 47 15.85 -3.85 -5.75
C ALA A 47 16.34 -4.92 -4.77
N GLU A 48 17.41 -4.64 -4.03
CA GLU A 48 17.92 -5.58 -3.02
C GLU A 48 17.02 -5.62 -1.79
N ARG A 49 16.49 -4.47 -1.37
CA ARG A 49 15.57 -4.38 -0.23
C ARG A 49 14.24 -5.10 -0.50
N ILE A 50 13.69 -5.04 -1.72
CA ILE A 50 12.45 -5.77 -2.01
C ILE A 50 12.67 -7.28 -2.09
N LYS A 51 13.81 -7.75 -2.63
CA LYS A 51 14.18 -9.17 -2.58
C LYS A 51 14.36 -9.66 -1.14
N LEU A 52 14.96 -8.83 -0.30
CA LEU A 52 15.09 -9.11 1.13
C LEU A 52 13.70 -9.22 1.79
N ALA A 53 12.77 -8.30 1.52
CA ALA A 53 11.41 -8.38 2.04
C ALA A 53 10.70 -9.68 1.62
N ASP A 54 10.84 -10.08 0.36
CA ASP A 54 10.28 -11.32 -0.19
C ASP A 54 10.88 -12.55 0.49
N THR A 55 12.21 -12.58 0.69
CA THR A 55 12.93 -13.69 1.31
C THR A 55 12.62 -13.83 2.79
N LEU A 56 12.50 -12.71 3.52
CA LEU A 56 12.16 -12.69 4.94
C LEU A 56 10.70 -13.08 5.21
N GLY A 57 9.85 -13.14 4.18
CA GLY A 57 8.45 -13.57 4.33
C GLY A 57 7.48 -12.45 4.70
N PHE A 58 7.80 -11.19 4.39
CA PHE A 58 6.79 -10.12 4.42
C PHE A 58 5.67 -10.45 3.44
N ARG A 59 4.42 -10.19 3.84
CA ARG A 59 3.25 -10.71 3.14
C ARG A 59 2.86 -9.89 1.91
N ALA A 60 3.02 -8.57 1.98
CA ALA A 60 2.70 -7.66 0.88
C ALA A 60 3.67 -6.47 0.84
N ALA A 61 3.94 -5.96 -0.35
CA ALA A 61 4.68 -4.75 -0.61
C ALA A 61 3.76 -3.72 -1.26
N TRP A 62 3.59 -2.57 -0.62
CA TRP A 62 2.63 -1.54 -1.04
C TRP A 62 3.33 -0.36 -1.68
N ILE A 63 2.92 0.01 -2.89
CA ILE A 63 3.42 1.22 -3.58
C ILE A 63 2.33 2.28 -3.68
N ARG A 64 2.73 3.54 -3.77
CA ARG A 64 1.82 4.67 -4.01
C ARG A 64 1.91 5.14 -5.45
N ASP A 65 0.81 5.70 -5.95
CA ASP A 65 0.71 6.28 -7.28
C ASP A 65 0.80 7.80 -7.18
N VAL A 66 2.03 8.30 -7.30
CA VAL A 66 2.34 9.73 -7.21
C VAL A 66 3.03 10.13 -8.51
N PRO A 67 2.29 10.67 -9.50
CA PRO A 67 2.86 10.97 -10.80
C PRO A 67 3.79 12.18 -10.78
N LEU A 68 3.61 13.10 -9.84
CA LEU A 68 4.32 14.37 -9.77
C LEU A 68 4.82 14.65 -8.36
N TYR A 69 6.01 15.24 -8.28
CA TYR A 69 6.52 15.79 -7.02
C TYR A 69 6.04 17.23 -6.85
N ASP A 70 5.24 17.45 -5.80
CA ASP A 70 4.86 18.79 -5.34
C ASP A 70 5.65 19.13 -4.06
N PRO A 71 6.55 20.14 -4.10
CA PRO A 71 7.28 20.59 -2.92
C PRO A 71 6.39 21.05 -1.77
N GLN A 72 5.16 21.52 -2.04
CA GLN A 72 4.21 21.93 -0.99
C GLN A 72 3.61 20.71 -0.28
N PHE A 73 3.49 19.58 -0.97
CA PHE A 73 3.10 18.31 -0.38
C PHE A 73 4.28 17.64 0.34
N GLY A 74 5.50 17.76 -0.23
CA GLY A 74 6.74 17.33 0.41
C GLY A 74 6.94 15.80 0.44
N ASP A 75 6.38 15.08 -0.52
CA ASP A 75 6.51 13.62 -0.62
C ASP A 75 6.43 13.14 -2.08
N ALA A 76 7.53 12.55 -2.59
CA ALA A 76 7.60 11.94 -3.92
C ALA A 76 7.23 10.45 -3.94
N ALA A 77 6.78 9.92 -2.80
CA ALA A 77 6.52 8.51 -2.57
C ALA A 77 7.68 7.61 -3.02
N ASN A 78 7.42 6.69 -3.96
CA ASN A 78 8.39 5.74 -4.51
C ASN A 78 8.94 6.16 -5.89
N VAL A 79 8.73 7.42 -6.30
CA VAL A 79 9.27 8.11 -7.51
C VAL A 79 8.85 7.54 -8.86
N PHE A 80 8.84 6.22 -9.02
CA PHE A 80 8.56 5.54 -10.27
C PHE A 80 7.06 5.45 -10.59
N GLU A 81 6.75 5.33 -11.89
CA GLU A 81 5.40 5.09 -12.38
C GLU A 81 4.87 3.74 -11.85
N ALA A 82 3.67 3.74 -11.27
CA ALA A 82 3.17 2.64 -10.47
C ALA A 82 3.13 1.28 -11.19
N PHE A 83 2.55 1.20 -12.39
CA PHE A 83 2.39 -0.10 -13.07
C PHE A 83 3.68 -0.60 -13.71
N THR A 84 4.50 0.30 -14.23
CA THR A 84 5.84 -0.02 -14.73
C THR A 84 6.69 -0.57 -13.59
N TYR A 85 6.63 0.07 -12.42
CA TYR A 85 7.36 -0.39 -11.25
C TYR A 85 6.82 -1.72 -10.71
N LEU A 86 5.50 -1.94 -10.67
CA LEU A 86 4.94 -3.26 -10.34
C LEU A 86 5.41 -4.36 -11.30
N GLY A 87 5.50 -4.07 -12.60
CA GLY A 87 6.07 -4.98 -13.59
C GLY A 87 7.51 -5.35 -13.25
N TYR A 88 8.35 -4.36 -12.91
CA TYR A 88 9.71 -4.58 -12.45
C TYR A 88 9.76 -5.43 -11.16
N LEU A 89 9.00 -5.05 -10.13
CA LEU A 89 8.96 -5.77 -8.85
C LEU A 89 8.46 -7.22 -8.99
N SER A 90 7.56 -7.48 -9.94
CA SER A 90 7.08 -8.84 -10.23
C SER A 90 8.18 -9.77 -10.70
N SER A 91 9.20 -9.25 -11.39
CA SER A 91 10.36 -10.02 -11.85
C SER A 91 11.38 -10.30 -10.76
N LEU A 92 11.40 -9.47 -9.70
CA LEU A 92 12.37 -9.57 -8.60
C LEU A 92 11.89 -10.45 -7.44
N THR A 93 10.60 -10.77 -7.38
CA THR A 93 9.97 -11.39 -6.21
C THR A 93 9.17 -12.61 -6.59
N GLN A 94 9.04 -13.59 -5.69
CA GLN A 94 8.33 -14.84 -5.95
C GLN A 94 7.10 -15.03 -5.06
N ASN A 95 7.09 -14.48 -3.84
CA ASN A 95 6.10 -14.85 -2.82
C ASN A 95 5.22 -13.68 -2.35
N ILE A 96 5.83 -12.52 -2.12
CA ILE A 96 5.22 -11.31 -1.58
C ILE A 96 4.12 -10.81 -2.51
N LEU A 97 2.98 -10.41 -1.95
CA LEU A 97 1.94 -9.76 -2.74
C LEU A 97 2.40 -8.37 -3.16
N LEU A 98 2.00 -7.94 -4.36
CA LEU A 98 2.30 -6.61 -4.85
C LEU A 98 1.02 -5.77 -4.77
N GLY A 99 1.02 -4.77 -3.91
CA GLY A 99 -0.14 -3.93 -3.61
C GLY A 99 0.05 -2.49 -4.05
N THR A 100 -1.04 -1.84 -4.43
CA THR A 100 -1.09 -0.38 -4.56
C THR A 100 -1.86 0.23 -3.39
N ALA A 101 -1.36 1.30 -2.80
CA ALA A 101 -1.99 2.03 -1.69
C ALA A 101 -1.94 3.56 -1.90
N ALA A 102 -2.44 4.12 -3.00
CA ALA A 102 -3.32 3.50 -3.99
C ALA A 102 -3.21 4.20 -5.35
N VAL A 103 -3.60 3.48 -6.41
CA VAL A 103 -3.74 4.04 -7.76
C VAL A 103 -4.80 5.13 -7.75
N VAL A 104 -4.46 6.32 -8.26
CA VAL A 104 -5.39 7.44 -8.35
C VAL A 104 -6.24 7.25 -9.61
N LEU A 105 -7.30 6.46 -9.47
CA LEU A 105 -8.09 5.99 -10.61
C LEU A 105 -8.66 7.12 -11.49
N PRO A 106 -9.11 8.27 -10.93
CA PRO A 106 -9.61 9.38 -11.76
C PRO A 106 -8.57 10.02 -12.68
N LEU A 107 -7.27 9.89 -12.39
CA LEU A 107 -6.17 10.44 -13.19
C LEU A 107 -5.70 9.48 -14.30
N ARG A 108 -6.29 8.29 -14.41
CA ARG A 108 -5.87 7.23 -15.34
C ARG A 108 -7.01 6.81 -16.25
N GLN A 109 -6.66 6.37 -17.46
CA GLN A 109 -7.60 5.75 -18.39
C GLN A 109 -8.00 4.35 -17.87
N PRO A 110 -9.28 4.09 -17.50
CA PRO A 110 -9.65 2.87 -16.78
C PRO A 110 -9.37 1.57 -17.55
N TRP A 111 -9.52 1.57 -18.89
CA TRP A 111 -9.18 0.42 -19.71
C TRP A 111 -7.67 0.10 -19.71
N LEU A 112 -6.81 1.12 -19.66
CA LEU A 112 -5.36 0.92 -19.53
C LEU A 112 -4.99 0.43 -18.13
N VAL A 113 -5.69 0.87 -17.08
CA VAL A 113 -5.54 0.31 -15.73
C VAL A 113 -5.92 -1.17 -15.72
N ARG A 114 -7.06 -1.54 -16.33
CA ARG A 114 -7.50 -2.94 -16.45
C ARG A 114 -6.46 -3.80 -17.17
N LYS A 115 -5.91 -3.30 -18.29
CA LYS A 115 -4.83 -3.96 -19.06
C LYS A 115 -3.54 -4.11 -18.26
N ALA A 116 -3.13 -3.06 -17.56
CA ALA A 116 -1.92 -3.07 -16.75
C ALA A 116 -2.05 -4.05 -15.57
N ALA A 117 -3.21 -4.05 -14.89
CA ALA A 117 -3.52 -4.98 -13.81
C ALA A 117 -3.49 -6.44 -14.29
N ALA A 118 -4.10 -6.74 -15.45
CA ALA A 118 -4.05 -8.08 -16.04
C ALA A 118 -2.61 -8.50 -16.39
N THR A 119 -1.81 -7.59 -16.93
CA THR A 119 -0.38 -7.83 -17.21
C THR A 119 0.39 -8.15 -15.93
N VAL A 120 0.24 -7.36 -14.87
CA VAL A 120 0.91 -7.61 -13.58
C VAL A 120 0.42 -8.91 -12.94
N GLN A 121 -0.87 -9.24 -13.01
CA GLN A 121 -1.38 -10.55 -12.57
C GLN A 121 -0.69 -11.70 -13.32
N ALA A 122 -0.52 -11.59 -14.64
CA ALA A 122 0.17 -12.62 -15.42
C ALA A 122 1.66 -12.75 -15.06
N LEU A 123 2.37 -11.62 -14.97
CA LEU A 123 3.81 -11.60 -14.67
C LEU A 123 4.13 -12.03 -13.24
N SER A 124 3.27 -11.67 -12.29
CA SER A 124 3.48 -11.97 -10.87
C SER A 124 2.94 -13.33 -10.45
N GLY A 125 2.16 -14.04 -11.28
CA GLY A 125 1.49 -15.27 -10.86
C GLY A 125 0.34 -15.00 -9.89
N ASP A 126 -0.55 -14.07 -10.27
CA ASP A 126 -1.75 -13.67 -9.52
C ASP A 126 -1.49 -13.02 -8.15
N ARG A 127 -0.36 -12.32 -7.98
CA ARG A 127 0.02 -11.68 -6.71
C ARG A 127 -0.40 -10.21 -6.56
N LEU A 128 -1.15 -9.64 -7.51
CA LEU A 128 -1.57 -8.24 -7.43
C LEU A 128 -2.75 -8.07 -6.45
N LEU A 129 -2.65 -7.01 -5.64
CA LEU A 129 -3.73 -6.41 -4.88
C LEU A 129 -3.92 -4.97 -5.38
N LEU A 130 -5.01 -4.70 -6.09
CA LEU A 130 -5.20 -3.41 -6.74
C LEU A 130 -5.95 -2.45 -5.81
N GLY A 131 -5.20 -1.74 -4.96
CA GLY A 131 -5.74 -0.63 -4.20
C GLY A 131 -5.91 0.62 -5.06
N ILE A 132 -7.09 1.21 -4.98
CA ILE A 132 -7.54 2.36 -5.78
C ILE A 132 -8.06 3.47 -4.85
N ALA A 133 -7.92 4.72 -5.30
CA ALA A 133 -8.38 5.90 -4.58
C ALA A 133 -8.92 6.95 -5.56
N SER A 134 -9.61 7.95 -4.99
CA SER A 134 -9.94 9.17 -5.71
C SER A 134 -8.80 10.18 -5.73
N GLY A 135 -7.69 9.97 -5.02
CA GLY A 135 -6.59 10.95 -4.90
C GLY A 135 -6.91 12.17 -4.04
N ASP A 136 -5.84 12.86 -3.62
CA ASP A 136 -5.84 13.92 -2.62
C ASP A 136 -4.99 15.15 -3.01
N ARG A 137 -4.48 15.20 -4.25
CA ARG A 137 -3.64 16.29 -4.78
C ARG A 137 -4.36 17.07 -5.87
N PRO A 138 -5.08 18.16 -5.54
CA PRO A 138 -5.84 18.94 -6.51
C PRO A 138 -4.98 19.53 -7.63
N VAL A 139 -3.71 19.86 -7.34
CA VAL A 139 -2.78 20.47 -8.30
C VAL A 139 -2.45 19.53 -9.48
N GLU A 140 -2.56 18.21 -9.29
CA GLU A 140 -2.27 17.23 -10.34
C GLU A 140 -3.40 17.16 -11.38
N TYR A 141 -4.65 17.35 -10.96
CA TYR A 141 -5.84 17.09 -11.78
C TYR A 141 -5.86 17.85 -13.11
N PRO A 142 -5.64 19.18 -13.16
CA PRO A 142 -5.62 19.92 -14.41
C PRO A 142 -4.55 19.43 -15.40
N LEU A 143 -3.44 18.86 -14.92
CA LEU A 143 -2.35 18.36 -15.77
C LEU A 143 -2.74 17.08 -16.52
N PHE A 144 -3.72 16.34 -16.00
CA PHE A 144 -4.31 15.18 -16.67
C PHE A 144 -5.60 15.51 -17.44
N GLY A 145 -5.94 16.80 -17.55
CA GLY A 145 -7.17 17.26 -18.19
C GLY A 145 -8.43 16.99 -17.37
N GLU A 146 -8.29 16.86 -16.05
CA GLU A 146 -9.37 16.45 -15.16
C GLU A 146 -9.74 17.52 -14.12
N ASP A 147 -11.00 17.48 -13.68
CA ASP A 147 -11.50 18.34 -12.58
C ASP A 147 -11.50 17.57 -11.26
N TYR A 148 -10.84 18.14 -10.24
CA TYR A 148 -10.79 17.59 -8.90
C TYR A 148 -12.17 17.37 -8.28
N ALA A 149 -13.15 18.23 -8.58
CA ALA A 149 -14.50 18.08 -8.03
C ALA A 149 -15.22 16.82 -8.56
N SER A 150 -14.93 16.42 -9.80
CA SER A 150 -15.55 15.25 -10.46
C SER A 150 -14.99 13.89 -10.01
N ARG A 151 -13.93 13.87 -9.18
CA ARG A 151 -13.18 12.65 -8.86
C ARG A 151 -14.00 11.51 -8.26
N GLY A 152 -15.09 11.81 -7.55
CA GLY A 152 -15.96 10.78 -6.98
C GLY A 152 -16.79 10.05 -8.03
N GLU A 153 -17.30 10.75 -9.03
CA GLU A 153 -18.02 10.14 -10.15
C GLU A 153 -17.08 9.32 -11.02
N ARG A 154 -15.92 9.90 -11.36
CA ARG A 154 -14.88 9.23 -12.15
C ARG A 154 -14.34 7.97 -11.49
N PHE A 155 -14.18 8.00 -10.17
CA PHE A 155 -13.79 6.82 -9.41
C PHE A 155 -14.81 5.67 -9.60
N ARG A 156 -16.12 5.95 -9.48
CA ARG A 156 -17.17 4.93 -9.70
C ARG A 156 -17.15 4.40 -11.13
N HIS A 157 -17.01 5.27 -12.12
CA HIS A 157 -16.90 4.86 -13.52
C HIS A 157 -15.67 3.97 -13.76
N GLY A 158 -14.52 4.34 -13.19
CA GLY A 158 -13.32 3.52 -13.25
C GLY A 158 -13.53 2.14 -12.66
N VAL A 159 -14.18 2.05 -11.49
CA VAL A 159 -14.51 0.78 -10.83
C VAL A 159 -15.41 -0.10 -11.71
N SER A 160 -16.45 0.46 -12.34
CA SER A 160 -17.33 -0.35 -13.20
C SER A 160 -16.58 -0.88 -14.42
N VAL A 161 -15.66 -0.11 -15.02
CA VAL A 161 -14.79 -0.58 -16.11
C VAL A 161 -13.87 -1.71 -15.65
N LEU A 162 -13.24 -1.60 -14.48
CA LEU A 162 -12.36 -2.64 -13.92
C LEU A 162 -13.11 -3.95 -13.65
N LYS A 163 -14.36 -3.88 -13.22
CA LYS A 163 -15.24 -5.03 -12.99
C LYS A 163 -15.87 -5.59 -14.27
N GLY A 164 -15.77 -4.88 -15.38
CA GLY A 164 -16.46 -5.24 -16.63
C GLY A 164 -17.96 -4.94 -16.62
N GLU A 165 -18.41 -4.09 -15.71
CA GLU A 165 -19.81 -3.66 -15.53
C GLU A 165 -20.12 -2.37 -16.32
N THR A 166 -19.37 -2.09 -17.39
CA THR A 166 -19.52 -0.86 -18.19
C THR A 166 -20.44 -1.11 -19.39
N ASP A 167 -21.17 -0.07 -19.81
CA ASP A 167 -22.00 -0.08 -21.01
C ASP A 167 -21.18 -0.26 -22.30
N ARG A 168 -19.87 0.02 -22.25
CA ARG A 168 -18.96 -0.20 -23.38
C ARG A 168 -18.56 -1.67 -23.44
N GLN A 169 -19.40 -2.48 -24.07
CA GLN A 169 -19.03 -3.85 -24.44
C GLN A 169 -17.90 -3.83 -25.47
N LEU A 170 -16.98 -4.78 -25.35
CA LEU A 170 -15.99 -5.00 -26.39
C LEU A 170 -16.71 -5.52 -27.63
N GLU A 171 -16.36 -4.98 -28.81
CA GLU A 171 -16.86 -5.49 -30.08
C GLU A 171 -16.54 -7.00 -30.21
N PRO A 172 -17.39 -7.79 -30.88
CA PRO A 172 -17.13 -9.20 -31.11
C PRO A 172 -15.72 -9.43 -31.71
N GLY A 173 -14.91 -10.26 -31.04
CA GLY A 173 -13.53 -10.57 -31.43
C GLY A 173 -12.46 -9.67 -30.82
N LEU A 174 -12.83 -8.59 -30.11
CA LEU A 174 -11.88 -7.80 -29.33
C LEU A 174 -11.77 -8.36 -27.90
N GLU A 175 -10.55 -8.75 -27.52
CA GLU A 175 -10.29 -9.36 -26.22
C GLU A 175 -9.24 -8.59 -25.40
N LEU A 176 -9.47 -8.51 -24.08
CA LEU A 176 -8.44 -8.04 -23.16
C LEU A 176 -7.48 -9.18 -22.83
N LEU A 177 -6.29 -9.14 -23.42
CA LEU A 177 -5.19 -10.05 -23.09
C LEU A 177 -4.16 -9.38 -22.16
N PRO A 178 -3.40 -10.11 -21.33
CA PRO A 178 -3.63 -11.51 -21.00
C PRO A 178 -4.97 -11.68 -20.30
N ALA A 179 -5.67 -12.79 -20.59
CA ALA A 179 -6.95 -13.09 -19.98
C ALA A 179 -6.74 -13.51 -18.51
N LYS A 180 -6.86 -12.55 -17.60
CA LYS A 180 -6.71 -12.75 -16.16
C LYS A 180 -7.97 -12.28 -15.44
N PRO A 181 -8.35 -12.94 -14.32
CA PRO A 181 -9.42 -12.42 -13.48
C PRO A 181 -9.03 -11.04 -12.94
N THR A 182 -10.04 -10.19 -12.70
CA THR A 182 -9.84 -8.90 -12.03
C THR A 182 -9.18 -9.17 -10.66
N PRO A 183 -8.03 -8.54 -10.35
CA PRO A 183 -7.42 -8.68 -9.04
C PRO A 183 -8.35 -8.09 -7.96
N PRO A 184 -8.19 -8.48 -6.69
CA PRO A 184 -8.95 -7.88 -5.60
C PRO A 184 -8.83 -6.36 -5.60
N LEU A 185 -9.97 -5.68 -5.56
CA LEU A 185 -10.06 -4.23 -5.57
C LEU A 185 -10.16 -3.70 -4.13
N LEU A 186 -9.12 -3.01 -3.68
CA LEU A 186 -9.09 -2.40 -2.35
C LEU A 186 -9.35 -0.90 -2.49
N VAL A 187 -10.05 -0.26 -1.56
CA VAL A 187 -10.21 1.21 -1.59
C VAL A 187 -9.38 1.86 -0.51
N ALA A 188 -8.67 2.95 -0.83
CA ALA A 188 -8.05 3.81 0.17
C ALA A 188 -9.00 4.90 0.64
N GLY A 189 -9.17 5.00 1.97
CA GLY A 189 -10.16 5.90 2.57
C GLY A 189 -11.57 5.58 2.07
N LEU A 190 -12.35 6.60 1.71
CA LEU A 190 -13.69 6.43 1.13
C LEU A 190 -13.77 6.79 -0.35
N ALA A 191 -12.71 7.33 -0.95
CA ALA A 191 -12.67 7.73 -2.36
C ALA A 191 -13.89 8.56 -2.84
N GLN A 192 -14.38 9.48 -2.01
CA GLN A 192 -15.60 10.29 -2.23
C GLN A 192 -16.91 9.48 -2.32
N GLN A 193 -16.94 8.28 -1.76
CA GLN A 193 -18.11 7.40 -1.72
C GLN A 193 -18.66 7.29 -0.30
N THR A 194 -19.87 6.74 -0.18
CA THR A 194 -20.41 6.34 1.13
C THR A 194 -19.76 5.04 1.59
N ALA A 195 -19.73 4.81 2.91
CA ALA A 195 -19.24 3.55 3.47
C ALA A 195 -20.03 2.34 2.92
N GLN A 196 -21.34 2.48 2.73
CA GLN A 196 -22.19 1.43 2.16
C GLN A 196 -21.77 1.08 0.72
N TRP A 197 -21.54 2.09 -0.12
CA TRP A 197 -21.10 1.87 -1.49
C TRP A 197 -19.76 1.12 -1.52
N VAL A 198 -18.82 1.55 -0.68
CA VAL A 198 -17.50 0.92 -0.53
C VAL A 198 -17.63 -0.53 -0.08
N GLY A 199 -18.44 -0.83 0.93
CA GLY A 199 -18.66 -2.20 1.41
C GLY A 199 -19.29 -3.14 0.38
N SER A 200 -20.23 -2.64 -0.42
CA SER A 200 -20.86 -3.39 -1.50
C SER A 200 -19.93 -3.61 -2.70
N ASN A 201 -19.03 -2.68 -2.99
CA ASN A 201 -18.28 -2.68 -4.26
C ASN A 201 -16.83 -3.14 -4.15
N MET A 202 -16.18 -2.98 -3.01
CA MET A 202 -14.76 -3.24 -2.85
C MET A 202 -14.52 -4.56 -2.13
N ASP A 203 -13.35 -5.15 -2.34
CA ASP A 203 -12.93 -6.42 -1.73
C ASP A 203 -12.16 -6.20 -0.42
N GLY A 204 -11.74 -4.98 -0.12
CA GLY A 204 -11.09 -4.63 1.14
C GLY A 204 -10.90 -3.12 1.31
N TRP A 205 -10.52 -2.73 2.53
CA TRP A 205 -10.35 -1.32 2.90
C TRP A 205 -8.92 -1.03 3.36
N LEU A 206 -8.24 -0.11 2.67
CA LEU A 206 -6.98 0.50 3.07
C LEU A 206 -7.28 1.74 3.91
N ALA A 207 -7.21 1.59 5.23
CA ALA A 207 -7.45 2.66 6.18
C ALA A 207 -6.17 3.42 6.52
N TYR A 208 -6.32 4.73 6.75
CA TYR A 208 -5.24 5.58 7.25
C TYR A 208 -4.63 5.03 8.54
N PRO A 209 -3.31 5.23 8.75
CA PRO A 209 -2.66 4.94 10.02
C PRO A 209 -3.42 5.54 11.21
N GLY A 210 -3.43 4.82 12.32
CA GLY A 210 -4.11 5.22 13.54
C GLY A 210 -3.67 4.37 14.72
N GLN A 211 -4.19 4.72 15.90
CA GLN A 211 -3.99 3.92 17.09
C GLN A 211 -4.98 2.74 17.16
N PRO A 212 -4.67 1.68 17.92
CA PRO A 212 -5.54 0.50 17.99
C PRO A 212 -7.00 0.82 18.35
N ASP A 213 -7.23 1.74 19.28
CA ASP A 213 -8.57 2.18 19.72
C ASP A 213 -9.33 2.93 18.62
N GLU A 214 -8.64 3.76 17.83
CA GLU A 214 -9.23 4.40 16.65
C GLU A 214 -9.69 3.37 15.62
N HIS A 215 -8.91 2.30 15.44
CA HIS A 215 -9.24 1.22 14.50
C HIS A 215 -10.47 0.42 14.93
N VAL A 216 -10.72 0.21 16.23
CA VAL A 216 -11.92 -0.48 16.72
C VAL A 216 -13.19 0.14 16.12
N SER A 217 -13.28 1.48 16.09
CA SER A 217 -14.45 2.17 15.55
C SER A 217 -14.58 2.00 14.02
N ARG A 218 -13.47 2.09 13.29
CA ARG A 218 -13.42 1.97 11.83
C ARG A 218 -13.69 0.53 11.38
N VAL A 219 -13.15 -0.47 12.09
CA VAL A 219 -13.41 -1.88 11.84
C VAL A 219 -14.87 -2.22 12.11
N LYS A 220 -15.49 -1.71 13.19
CA LYS A 220 -16.93 -1.88 13.44
C LYS A 220 -17.78 -1.33 12.29
N LEU A 221 -17.42 -0.14 11.76
CA LEU A 221 -18.09 0.41 10.58
C LEU A 221 -17.89 -0.51 9.37
N TRP A 222 -16.66 -0.97 9.12
CA TRP A 222 -16.34 -1.83 7.98
C TRP A 222 -17.12 -3.14 8.01
N ARG A 223 -17.11 -3.85 9.14
CA ARG A 223 -17.82 -5.11 9.35
C ARG A 223 -19.32 -4.96 9.11
N ARG A 224 -19.91 -3.81 9.49
CA ARG A 224 -21.32 -3.51 9.24
C ARG A 224 -21.65 -3.42 7.74
N VAL A 225 -20.80 -2.77 6.94
CA VAL A 225 -21.09 -2.49 5.52
C VAL A 225 -20.53 -3.54 4.56
N ALA A 226 -19.56 -4.33 5.00
CA ALA A 226 -18.75 -5.20 4.14
C ALA A 226 -18.54 -6.63 4.68
N GLY A 227 -19.00 -6.94 5.89
CA GLY A 227 -18.75 -8.23 6.54
C GLY A 227 -17.26 -8.47 6.80
N GLU A 228 -16.81 -9.70 6.60
CA GLU A 228 -15.46 -10.16 6.92
C GLU A 228 -14.38 -9.81 5.88
N LYS A 229 -14.68 -8.93 4.92
CA LYS A 229 -13.68 -8.46 3.95
C LYS A 229 -12.48 -7.81 4.67
N PRO A 230 -11.25 -7.95 4.16
CA PRO A 230 -10.06 -7.48 4.85
C PRO A 230 -10.06 -5.98 5.14
N TYR A 231 -9.57 -5.66 6.32
CA TYR A 231 -9.25 -4.32 6.78
C TYR A 231 -7.74 -4.19 6.93
N ILE A 232 -7.15 -3.20 6.28
CA ILE A 232 -5.70 -3.04 6.13
C ILE A 232 -5.32 -1.65 6.62
N SER A 233 -4.21 -1.53 7.35
CA SER A 233 -3.64 -0.23 7.70
C SER A 233 -2.11 -0.25 7.66
N PHE A 234 -1.49 0.83 8.09
CA PHE A 234 -0.06 1.06 7.97
C PHE A 234 0.50 1.68 9.25
N ILE A 235 1.78 1.43 9.51
CA ILE A 235 2.52 2.02 10.63
C ILE A 235 3.81 2.60 10.08
N HIS A 236 4.02 3.90 10.27
CA HIS A 236 5.33 4.50 10.13
C HIS A 236 6.18 4.06 11.32
N LEU A 237 7.17 3.21 11.07
CA LEU A 237 7.96 2.58 12.10
C LEU A 237 9.36 3.19 12.17
N ASP A 238 9.80 3.44 13.40
CA ASP A 238 11.19 3.61 13.75
C ASP A 238 11.55 2.56 14.82
N LEU A 239 12.17 1.45 14.39
CA LEU A 239 12.54 0.37 15.28
C LEU A 239 13.85 0.74 15.98
N GLN A 240 13.86 0.82 17.30
CA GLN A 240 15.04 1.20 18.08
C GLN A 240 15.96 -0.02 18.33
N ASP A 241 17.24 0.24 18.64
CA ASP A 241 18.23 -0.81 18.93
C ASP A 241 17.92 -1.56 20.23
N ASP A 242 17.44 -0.85 21.26
CA ASP A 242 16.98 -1.48 22.50
C ASP A 242 15.64 -2.18 22.26
N ALA A 243 15.66 -3.51 22.36
CA ALA A 243 14.50 -4.39 22.24
C ALA A 243 13.31 -4.00 23.14
N ASN A 244 13.60 -3.41 24.30
CA ASN A 244 12.65 -3.02 25.32
C ASN A 244 12.33 -1.52 25.32
N ALA A 245 12.86 -0.76 24.35
CA ALA A 245 12.56 0.66 24.27
C ALA A 245 11.04 0.89 24.22
N PRO A 246 10.52 1.79 25.07
CA PRO A 246 9.09 1.98 25.23
C PRO A 246 8.47 2.54 23.94
N ILE A 247 7.18 2.27 23.74
CA ILE A 247 6.43 2.82 22.61
C ILE A 247 6.33 4.34 22.74
N GLN A 248 6.85 5.06 21.75
CA GLN A 248 6.67 6.49 21.58
C GLN A 248 5.81 6.75 20.34
N ARG A 249 4.66 7.40 20.52
CA ARG A 249 3.73 7.72 19.43
C ARG A 249 4.23 8.93 18.66
N HIS A 250 4.13 8.87 17.34
CA HIS A 250 4.27 10.03 16.48
C HIS A 250 3.22 10.00 15.37
N ARG A 251 3.17 11.04 14.54
CA ARG A 251 2.24 11.08 13.40
C ARG A 251 2.42 9.81 12.55
N PHE A 252 1.31 9.10 12.37
CA PHE A 252 1.18 7.87 11.57
C PHE A 252 1.93 6.63 12.08
N GLY A 253 2.47 6.61 13.29
CA GLY A 253 3.06 5.38 13.81
C GLY A 253 3.81 5.52 15.14
N ILE A 254 4.88 4.74 15.30
CA ILE A 254 5.59 4.57 16.55
C ILE A 254 7.11 4.48 16.36
N SER A 255 7.84 4.96 17.37
CA SER A 255 9.21 4.53 17.66
C SER A 255 9.17 3.56 18.84
N SER A 256 9.81 2.39 18.74
CA SER A 256 9.84 1.41 19.84
C SER A 256 10.90 0.33 19.61
N GLY A 257 11.24 -0.43 20.65
CA GLY A 257 11.92 -1.71 20.49
C GLY A 257 10.99 -2.81 19.95
N ARG A 258 11.55 -3.95 19.54
CA ARG A 258 10.78 -5.05 18.96
C ARG A 258 9.65 -5.58 19.86
N HIS A 259 9.81 -5.58 21.18
CA HIS A 259 8.77 -6.05 22.09
C HIS A 259 7.56 -5.10 22.10
N GLY A 260 7.80 -3.79 22.05
CA GLY A 260 6.72 -2.81 21.91
C GLY A 260 6.06 -2.86 20.54
N LEU A 261 6.81 -3.13 19.46
CA LEU A 261 6.22 -3.39 18.14
C LEU A 261 5.31 -4.62 18.16
N ILE A 262 5.73 -5.74 18.77
CA ILE A 262 4.89 -6.94 18.92
C ILE A 262 3.63 -6.63 19.73
N GLN A 263 3.75 -5.86 20.82
CA GLN A 263 2.59 -5.44 21.61
C GLN A 263 1.61 -4.61 20.76
N GLU A 264 2.12 -3.65 19.99
CA GLU A 264 1.31 -2.80 19.11
C GLU A 264 0.58 -3.63 18.04
N LEU A 265 1.28 -4.54 17.38
CA LEU A 265 0.71 -5.40 16.35
C LEU A 265 -0.36 -6.34 16.93
N ASN A 266 -0.16 -6.89 18.12
CA ASN A 266 -1.22 -7.63 18.82
C ASN A 266 -2.44 -6.75 19.12
N ALA A 267 -2.24 -5.50 19.54
CA ALA A 267 -3.35 -4.58 19.76
C ALA A 267 -4.10 -4.25 18.46
N MET A 268 -3.39 -4.10 17.34
CA MET A 268 -4.00 -3.91 16.01
C MET A 268 -4.81 -5.14 15.57
N ARG A 269 -4.27 -6.35 15.78
CA ARG A 269 -4.99 -7.60 15.56
C ARG A 269 -6.27 -7.66 16.38
N ASP A 270 -6.19 -7.35 17.68
CA ASP A 270 -7.33 -7.40 18.60
C ASP A 270 -8.38 -6.32 18.26
N ALA A 271 -7.96 -5.21 17.65
CA ALA A 271 -8.86 -4.20 17.07
C ALA A 271 -9.54 -4.67 15.77
N GLY A 272 -9.14 -5.82 15.22
CA GLY A 272 -9.70 -6.46 14.02
C GLY A 272 -9.02 -6.06 12.71
N VAL A 273 -7.79 -5.54 12.76
CA VAL A 273 -6.96 -5.29 11.58
C VAL A 273 -6.41 -6.61 11.05
N ASN A 274 -6.52 -6.84 9.74
CA ASN A 274 -6.07 -8.07 9.09
C ASN A 274 -4.64 -7.96 8.52
N HIS A 275 -4.21 -6.77 8.13
CA HIS A 275 -2.87 -6.53 7.61
C HIS A 275 -2.30 -5.18 8.03
N ILE A 276 -1.00 -5.15 8.35
CA ILE A 276 -0.24 -3.93 8.58
C ILE A 276 0.94 -3.84 7.60
N GLY A 277 1.00 -2.77 6.81
CA GLY A 277 2.21 -2.38 6.08
C GLY A 277 3.13 -1.53 6.95
N LEU A 278 4.41 -1.91 7.08
CA LEU A 278 5.41 -1.13 7.80
C LEU A 278 6.13 -0.16 6.85
N HIS A 279 6.13 1.12 7.20
CA HIS A 279 6.78 2.18 6.43
C HIS A 279 8.00 2.71 7.18
N PHE A 280 9.18 2.63 6.56
CA PHE A 280 10.45 2.79 7.28
C PHE A 280 11.11 4.15 7.13
N ARG A 281 10.46 5.15 6.50
CA ARG A 281 11.13 6.42 6.19
C ARG A 281 11.73 7.14 7.40
N ARG A 282 11.13 6.95 8.59
CA ARG A 282 11.58 7.53 9.86
C ARG A 282 12.62 6.70 10.61
N ASN A 283 12.86 5.46 10.18
CA ASN A 283 13.70 4.51 10.87
C ASN A 283 15.16 4.98 10.93
N GLN A 284 15.71 5.13 12.13
CA GLN A 284 17.07 5.67 12.29
C GLN A 284 18.16 4.67 11.91
N ARG A 285 17.90 3.37 12.11
CA ARG A 285 18.86 2.28 11.90
C ARG A 285 19.07 1.96 10.41
N PRO A 286 20.18 1.29 10.05
CA PRO A 286 20.35 0.71 8.72
C PRO A 286 19.15 -0.18 8.36
N LEU A 287 18.49 0.14 7.24
CA LEU A 287 17.20 -0.44 6.92
C LEU A 287 17.25 -1.97 6.71
N ALA A 288 18.33 -2.49 6.11
CA ALA A 288 18.50 -3.92 5.93
C ALA A 288 18.54 -4.68 7.28
N GLU A 289 19.25 -4.13 8.28
CA GLU A 289 19.33 -4.71 9.63
C GLU A 289 17.97 -4.66 10.34
N THR A 290 17.26 -3.54 10.24
CA THR A 290 15.89 -3.41 10.77
C THR A 290 14.95 -4.44 10.15
N MET A 291 14.99 -4.61 8.83
CA MET A 291 14.17 -5.59 8.13
C MET A 291 14.52 -7.02 8.55
N GLN A 292 15.80 -7.35 8.68
CA GLN A 292 16.27 -8.66 9.17
C GLN A 292 15.77 -8.93 10.58
N GLU A 293 15.91 -8.00 11.51
CA GLU A 293 15.40 -8.17 12.88
C GLU A 293 13.89 -8.42 12.90
N ILE A 294 13.12 -7.68 12.10
CA ILE A 294 11.68 -7.91 11.97
C ILE A 294 11.41 -9.31 11.39
N GLY A 295 12.11 -9.68 10.31
CA GLY A 295 11.97 -10.96 9.65
C GLY A 295 12.26 -12.15 10.56
N GLU A 296 13.31 -12.07 11.36
CA GLU A 296 13.77 -13.16 12.22
C GLU A 296 13.07 -13.21 13.58
N LEU A 297 12.72 -12.05 14.16
CA LEU A 297 12.28 -11.97 15.56
C LEU A 297 10.83 -11.47 15.74
N VAL A 298 10.20 -10.90 14.71
CA VAL A 298 8.83 -10.38 14.79
C VAL A 298 7.88 -11.20 13.92
N LEU A 299 8.20 -11.40 12.64
CA LEU A 299 7.32 -12.13 11.72
C LEU A 299 6.92 -13.53 12.21
N PRO A 300 7.79 -14.35 12.84
CA PRO A 300 7.40 -15.67 13.33
C PRO A 300 6.27 -15.67 14.37
N ALA A 301 6.03 -14.54 15.06
CA ALA A 301 4.92 -14.41 16.00
C ALA A 301 3.55 -14.22 15.31
N PHE A 302 3.54 -13.90 14.01
CA PHE A 302 2.34 -13.58 13.23
C PHE A 302 2.18 -14.48 12.01
N HIS A 303 3.28 -14.93 11.41
CA HIS A 303 3.34 -15.77 10.22
C HIS A 303 3.72 -17.22 10.59
N TYR A 304 2.72 -18.05 10.89
CA TYR A 304 2.86 -19.49 11.15
C TYR A 304 2.31 -20.37 10.03
#